data_AF-A0A842U069-F1
#
_entry.id   AF-A0A842U069-F1
#
_cell.length_a   1.000
_cell.length_b   1.000
_cell.length_c   1.000
_cell.angle_alpha   90.00
_cell.angle_beta   90.00
_cell.angle_gamma   90.00
#
_symmetry.space_group_name_H-M   'P 1'
#
loop_
_entity.id
_entity.type
_entity.pdbx_description
1 polymer ?
#
loop_
_entity_poly.entity_id
_entity_poly.type
_entity_poly.pdbx_seq_one_letter_code
_entity_poly.pdbx_strand_id
1 'polypeptide(L)'
;MDKTAYIRDFFRIGISLKDSRKGISPLVSTVLLVFLAIGLGVIVMNWGRAQLEENAKCSVDTMMEIVEIGGKEEICYAGSGENGFIEFTAENGPNIDISRIRMRVIGSRDIYTVEVPESSISIGGAVKKTVAYNFNLFGKIRQVKLTPRLELFPGESPILCDEQSIELENIPECR
;
A
#
# COMPACT_ATOMS: atom_id res chain seq x y z
N MET A 1 16.30 -33.83 27.46
CA MET A 1 16.60 -32.46 27.95
C MET A 1 15.28 -31.71 27.99
N ASP A 2 14.71 -31.59 29.18
CA ASP A 2 13.32 -31.17 29.47
C ASP A 2 13.15 -29.64 29.48
N LYS A 3 12.08 -29.14 28.84
CA LYS A 3 11.73 -27.71 28.72
C LYS A 3 10.39 -27.39 29.40
N THR A 4 10.25 -27.73 30.67
CA THR A 4 8.96 -27.63 31.39
C THR A 4 9.04 -26.91 32.73
N ALA A 5 10.03 -26.03 32.93
CA ALA A 5 10.35 -25.50 34.26
C ALA A 5 10.36 -23.96 34.41
N TYR A 6 9.80 -23.18 33.47
CA TYR A 6 9.97 -21.70 33.49
C TYR A 6 8.67 -20.87 33.50
N ILE A 7 7.53 -21.41 33.96
CA ILE A 7 6.26 -20.65 34.07
C ILE A 7 5.56 -20.90 35.42
N ARG A 8 6.28 -20.79 36.54
CA ARG A 8 5.68 -20.79 37.89
C ARG A 8 6.44 -19.88 38.85
N ASP A 9 6.68 -18.62 38.53
CA ASP A 9 7.17 -17.67 39.54
C ASP A 9 6.75 -16.20 39.35
N PHE A 10 5.89 -15.88 38.39
CA PHE A 10 5.51 -14.49 38.12
C PHE A 10 4.25 -13.99 38.84
N PHE A 11 3.65 -14.79 39.73
CA PHE A 11 2.43 -14.43 40.48
C PHE A 11 2.66 -14.49 42.00
N ARG A 12 3.68 -13.79 42.50
CA ARG A 12 3.88 -13.59 43.94
C ARG A 12 4.39 -12.21 44.30
N ILE A 13 3.84 -11.17 43.66
CA ILE A 13 3.90 -9.80 44.19
C ILE A 13 2.74 -9.65 45.17
N GLY A 14 2.98 -10.10 46.41
CA GLY A 14 2.13 -9.81 47.54
C GLY A 14 2.27 -8.32 47.89
N ILE A 15 1.22 -7.55 47.63
CA ILE A 15 1.11 -6.16 48.07
C ILE A 15 0.93 -6.19 49.59
N SER A 16 1.99 -5.93 50.35
CA SER A 16 1.92 -5.68 51.79
C SER A 16 1.36 -4.27 52.02
N LEU A 17 0.04 -4.18 52.21
CA LEU A 17 -0.64 -2.94 52.57
C LEU A 17 -0.44 -2.66 54.07
N LYS A 18 0.53 -1.79 54.38
CA LYS A 18 0.74 -1.23 55.71
C LYS A 18 -0.30 -0.14 55.97
N ASP A 19 -1.18 -0.39 56.92
CA ASP A 19 -2.40 0.35 57.22
C ASP A 19 -2.10 1.77 57.76
N SER A 20 -2.31 2.79 56.93
CA SER A 20 -2.60 4.17 57.36
C SER A 20 -3.82 4.64 56.55
N ARG A 21 -5.01 4.43 57.12
CA ARG A 21 -6.31 4.48 56.44
C ARG A 21 -6.68 5.88 55.94
N LYS A 22 -6.19 6.23 54.75
CA LYS A 22 -6.94 7.10 53.82
C LYS A 22 -7.59 6.17 52.82
N GLY A 23 -8.85 5.82 53.08
CA GLY A 23 -9.65 5.04 52.13
C GLY A 23 -9.64 5.77 50.79
N ILE A 24 -9.11 5.12 49.76
CA ILE A 24 -9.23 5.61 48.39
C ILE A 24 -10.73 5.69 48.12
N SER A 25 -11.24 6.91 47.93
CA SER A 25 -12.67 7.13 47.73
C SER A 25 -13.12 6.27 46.55
N PRO A 26 -14.18 5.44 46.70
CA PRO A 26 -14.72 4.60 45.62
C PRO A 26 -14.94 5.37 44.31
N LEU A 27 -15.21 6.68 44.43
CA LEU A 27 -15.38 7.60 43.31
C LEU A 27 -14.10 7.72 42.43
N VAL A 28 -12.92 7.80 43.04
CA VAL A 28 -11.64 7.93 42.31
C VAL A 28 -11.34 6.66 41.50
N SER A 29 -11.67 5.49 42.03
CA SER A 29 -11.44 4.22 41.33
C SER A 29 -12.30 4.12 40.06
N THR A 30 -13.57 4.53 40.13
CA THR A 30 -14.46 4.47 38.95
C THR A 30 -13.99 5.38 37.81
N VAL A 31 -13.53 6.59 38.14
CA VAL A 31 -13.00 7.54 37.13
C VAL A 31 -11.76 6.99 36.45
N LEU A 32 -10.84 6.39 37.22
CA LEU A 32 -9.62 5.79 36.68
C LEU A 32 -9.94 4.63 35.71
N LEU A 33 -10.90 3.78 36.06
CA LEU A 33 -11.33 2.66 35.20
C LEU A 33 -11.96 3.15 33.89
N VAL A 34 -12.75 4.23 33.92
CA VAL A 34 -13.35 4.81 32.71
C VAL A 34 -12.28 5.36 31.77
N PHE A 35 -11.30 6.11 32.28
CA PHE A 35 -10.21 6.63 31.45
C PHE A 35 -9.35 5.52 30.86
N LEU A 36 -9.07 4.46 31.64
CA LEU A 36 -8.35 3.30 31.13
C LEU A 36 -9.13 2.62 29.99
N ALA A 37 -10.44 2.44 30.14
CA ALA A 37 -11.28 1.84 29.11
C ALA A 37 -11.30 2.66 27.81
N ILE A 38 -11.41 3.99 27.92
CA ILE A 38 -11.35 4.89 26.76
C ILE A 38 -9.97 4.81 26.08
N GLY A 39 -8.88 4.84 26.86
CA GLY A 39 -7.52 4.74 26.34
C GLY A 39 -7.28 3.44 25.57
N LEU A 40 -7.72 2.31 26.14
CA LEU A 40 -7.65 1.01 25.46
C LEU A 40 -8.51 0.98 24.18
N GLY A 41 -9.72 1.57 24.22
CA GLY A 41 -10.60 1.65 23.06
C GLY A 41 -9.95 2.39 21.88
N VAL A 42 -9.31 3.53 22.13
CA VAL A 42 -8.60 4.28 21.10
C VAL A 42 -7.42 3.49 20.53
N ILE A 43 -6.64 2.81 21.38
CA ILE A 43 -5.52 1.99 20.94
C ILE A 43 -6.00 0.84 20.04
N VAL A 44 -7.06 0.12 20.44
CA VAL A 44 -7.62 -1.00 19.65
C VAL A 44 -8.18 -0.52 18.32
N MET A 45 -8.90 0.60 18.29
CA MET A 45 -9.42 1.18 17.04
C MET A 45 -8.28 1.61 16.11
N ASN A 46 -7.20 2.19 16.65
CA ASN A 46 -6.04 2.59 15.86
C ASN A 46 -5.29 1.38 15.30
N TRP A 47 -5.10 0.34 16.12
CA TRP A 47 -4.37 -0.86 15.70
C TRP A 47 -5.17 -1.71 14.71
N GLY A 48 -6.50 -1.76 14.85
CA GLY A 48 -7.38 -2.43 13.91
C GLY A 48 -7.34 -1.82 12.50
N ARG A 49 -7.21 -0.49 12.40
CA ARG A 49 -7.07 0.19 11.09
C ARG A 49 -5.75 -0.14 10.40
N ALA A 50 -4.63 -0.11 11.13
CA ALA A 50 -3.32 -0.42 10.57
C ALA A 50 -3.25 -1.84 9.99
N GLN A 51 -3.86 -2.84 10.66
CA GLN A 51 -3.91 -4.20 10.12
C GLN A 51 -4.85 -4.34 8.92
N LEU A 52 -5.95 -3.58 8.86
CA LEU A 52 -6.86 -3.61 7.72
C LEU A 52 -6.25 -2.92 6.50
N GLU A 53 -5.47 -1.86 6.67
CA GLU A 53 -4.75 -1.20 5.58
C GLU A 53 -3.63 -2.09 5.03
N GLU A 54 -2.92 -2.83 5.88
CA GLU A 54 -1.90 -3.80 5.43
C GLU A 54 -2.50 -5.09 4.84
N ASN A 55 -3.72 -5.46 5.22
CA ASN A 55 -4.41 -6.67 4.72
C ASN A 55 -5.57 -6.37 3.77
N ALA A 56 -5.71 -5.15 3.28
CA ALA A 56 -6.58 -4.81 2.16
C ALA A 56 -5.97 -5.38 0.87
N LYS A 57 -5.80 -6.71 0.84
CA LYS A 57 -5.56 -7.47 -0.37
C LYS A 57 -6.72 -7.13 -1.31
N CYS A 58 -6.40 -6.78 -2.54
CA CYS A 58 -7.40 -6.63 -3.57
C CYS A 58 -8.09 -7.98 -3.75
N SER A 59 -9.31 -8.02 -3.22
CA SER A 59 -10.16 -9.22 -3.21
C SER A 59 -10.58 -9.63 -4.62
N VAL A 60 -10.48 -8.70 -5.57
CA VAL A 60 -10.78 -8.91 -6.98
C VAL A 60 -9.49 -8.79 -7.78
N ASP A 61 -9.20 -9.82 -8.57
CA ASP A 61 -8.08 -9.83 -9.51
C ASP A 61 -8.40 -8.96 -10.72
N THR A 62 -7.61 -7.91 -10.95
CA THR A 62 -7.77 -7.04 -12.12
C THR A 62 -7.34 -7.72 -13.42
N MET A 63 -6.42 -8.71 -13.34
CA MET A 63 -5.76 -9.30 -14.51
C MET A 63 -5.26 -8.21 -15.47
N MET A 64 -4.71 -7.12 -14.91
CA MET A 64 -4.11 -6.05 -15.70
C MET A 64 -2.81 -6.55 -16.32
N GLU A 65 -2.65 -6.35 -17.62
CA GLU A 65 -1.47 -6.79 -18.39
C GLU A 65 -0.96 -5.67 -19.31
N ILE A 66 0.30 -5.73 -19.72
CA ILE A 66 0.85 -4.84 -20.75
C ILE A 66 0.58 -5.48 -22.11
N VAL A 67 0.05 -4.69 -23.03
CA VAL A 67 -0.28 -5.18 -24.37
C VAL A 67 1.00 -5.65 -25.07
N GLU A 68 0.94 -6.83 -25.65
CA GLU A 68 2.06 -7.41 -26.40
C GLU A 68 1.76 -7.40 -27.91
N ILE A 69 2.62 -6.74 -28.71
CA ILE A 69 2.50 -6.73 -30.17
C ILE A 69 3.72 -7.42 -30.78
N GLY A 70 3.49 -8.62 -31.31
CA GLY A 70 4.51 -9.37 -32.04
C GLY A 70 5.69 -9.82 -31.18
N GLY A 71 5.43 -10.31 -29.96
CA GLY A 71 6.49 -10.80 -29.08
C GLY A 71 7.10 -9.74 -28.17
N LYS A 72 6.54 -8.53 -28.14
CA LYS A 72 7.14 -7.36 -27.47
C LYS A 72 6.07 -6.60 -26.69
N GLU A 73 6.37 -6.33 -25.43
CA GLU A 73 5.57 -5.49 -24.56
C GLU A 73 5.56 -4.05 -25.08
N GLU A 74 4.38 -3.46 -25.18
CA GLU A 74 4.16 -2.07 -25.60
C GLU A 74 4.46 -1.10 -24.45
N ILE A 75 5.71 -1.09 -24.00
CA ILE A 75 6.28 -0.10 -23.08
C ILE A 75 7.66 0.34 -23.57
N CYS A 76 7.89 1.65 -23.58
CA CYS A 76 9.17 2.23 -23.98
C CYS A 76 9.42 3.58 -23.30
N TYR A 77 10.66 4.06 -23.36
CA TYR A 77 10.99 5.43 -22.94
C TYR A 77 11.61 6.22 -24.10
N ALA A 78 11.49 7.54 -24.09
CA ALA A 78 12.18 8.40 -25.04
C ALA A 78 12.47 9.78 -24.46
N GLY A 79 13.22 10.58 -25.22
CA GLY A 79 13.68 11.90 -24.80
C GLY A 79 14.93 11.85 -23.92
N SER A 80 15.34 13.00 -23.42
CA SER A 80 16.53 13.14 -22.57
C SER A 80 16.40 14.33 -21.62
N GLY A 81 17.20 14.32 -20.55
CA GLY A 81 17.19 15.39 -19.55
C GLY A 81 15.84 15.54 -18.87
N GLU A 82 15.29 16.76 -18.88
CA GLU A 82 14.01 17.08 -18.23
C GLU A 82 12.79 16.75 -19.09
N ASN A 83 12.97 16.58 -20.40
CA ASN A 83 11.91 16.34 -21.38
C ASN A 83 11.78 14.85 -21.73
N GLY A 84 12.19 13.97 -20.82
CA GLY A 84 12.00 12.54 -20.99
C GLY A 84 10.56 12.13 -20.77
N PHE A 85 10.19 10.97 -21.30
CA PHE A 85 8.89 10.36 -21.05
C PHE A 85 8.94 8.83 -21.16
N ILE A 86 7.94 8.19 -20.56
CA ILE A 86 7.68 6.76 -20.64
C ILE A 86 6.31 6.60 -21.28
N GLU A 87 6.21 5.79 -22.31
CA GLU A 87 4.97 5.43 -22.98
C GLU A 87 4.65 3.97 -22.70
N PHE A 88 3.41 3.67 -22.34
CA PHE A 88 2.95 2.28 -22.15
C PHE A 88 1.52 2.10 -22.64
N THR A 89 1.19 0.88 -23.03
CA THR A 89 -0.17 0.43 -23.31
C THR A 89 -0.54 -0.71 -22.38
N ALA A 90 -1.53 -0.50 -21.53
CA ALA A 90 -2.04 -1.50 -20.59
C ALA A 90 -3.46 -1.90 -20.96
N GLU A 91 -3.78 -3.17 -20.78
CA GLU A 91 -5.12 -3.72 -20.89
C GLU A 91 -5.64 -4.19 -19.53
N ASN A 92 -6.96 -4.14 -19.39
CA ASN A 92 -7.65 -4.56 -18.18
C ASN A 92 -8.40 -5.86 -18.45
N GLY A 93 -8.40 -6.74 -17.46
CA GLY A 93 -9.11 -8.01 -17.51
C GLY A 93 -10.63 -7.90 -17.43
N PRO A 94 -11.32 -9.05 -17.29
CA PRO A 94 -12.77 -9.14 -17.36
C PRO A 94 -13.51 -8.83 -16.04
N ASN A 95 -12.78 -8.62 -14.93
CA ASN A 95 -13.38 -8.74 -13.59
C ASN A 95 -13.88 -7.42 -13.00
N ILE A 96 -13.11 -6.33 -13.12
CA ILE A 96 -13.44 -5.03 -12.50
C ILE A 96 -12.82 -3.87 -13.28
N ASP A 97 -13.48 -2.71 -13.27
CA ASP A 97 -12.93 -1.48 -13.85
C ASP A 97 -11.73 -0.98 -13.04
N ILE A 98 -10.66 -0.58 -13.74
CA ILE A 98 -9.51 0.09 -13.14
C ILE A 98 -9.79 1.59 -13.13
N SER A 99 -9.85 2.19 -11.94
CA SER A 99 -10.12 3.62 -11.81
C SER A 99 -8.93 4.46 -12.29
N ARG A 100 -7.70 4.07 -11.90
CA ARG A 100 -6.44 4.71 -12.28
C ARG A 100 -5.27 3.73 -12.16
N ILE A 101 -4.13 4.12 -12.69
CA ILE A 101 -2.86 3.41 -12.57
C ILE A 101 -1.88 4.31 -11.83
N ARG A 102 -1.20 3.75 -10.83
CA ARG A 102 -0.03 4.37 -10.21
C ARG A 102 1.22 3.79 -10.85
N MET A 103 2.07 4.66 -11.39
CA MET A 103 3.35 4.26 -11.95
C MET A 103 4.46 4.61 -10.96
N ARG A 104 5.28 3.62 -10.61
CA ARG A 104 6.52 3.78 -9.85
C ARG A 104 7.71 3.38 -10.72
N VAL A 105 8.63 4.31 -10.94
CA VAL A 105 9.84 4.09 -11.72
C VAL A 105 11.03 4.11 -10.78
N ILE A 106 11.80 3.03 -10.77
CA ILE A 106 13.07 2.95 -10.05
C ILE A 106 14.16 3.39 -11.01
N GLY A 107 14.62 4.62 -10.84
CA GLY A 107 15.74 5.17 -11.58
C GLY A 107 17.09 4.79 -10.95
N SER A 108 18.18 5.12 -11.64
CA SER A 108 19.54 4.88 -11.14
C SER A 108 19.94 5.81 -10.00
N ARG A 109 19.26 6.95 -9.82
CA ARG A 109 19.55 7.96 -8.79
C ARG A 109 18.48 8.03 -7.72
N ASP A 110 17.21 8.00 -8.12
CA ASP A 110 16.07 8.16 -7.20
C ASP A 110 14.82 7.46 -7.77
N ILE A 111 13.74 7.41 -6.98
CA ILE A 111 12.46 6.79 -7.31
C ILE A 111 11.46 7.88 -7.71
N TYR A 112 10.82 7.69 -8.86
CA TYR A 112 9.73 8.55 -9.31
C TYR A 112 8.39 7.82 -9.13
N THR A 113 7.43 8.44 -8.46
CA THR A 113 6.08 7.88 -8.27
C THR A 113 5.04 8.90 -8.68
N VAL A 114 4.12 8.50 -9.54
CA VAL A 114 3.10 9.39 -10.10
C VAL A 114 1.79 8.63 -10.32
N GLU A 115 0.67 9.30 -10.07
CA GLU A 115 -0.64 8.82 -10.48
C GLU A 115 -0.87 9.24 -11.93
N VAL A 116 -1.06 8.26 -12.81
CA VAL A 116 -1.18 8.52 -14.24
C VAL A 116 -2.54 9.18 -14.50
N PRO A 117 -2.59 10.39 -15.08
CA PRO A 117 -3.84 11.07 -15.33
C PRO A 117 -4.66 10.35 -16.41
N GLU A 118 -5.98 10.33 -16.23
CA GLU A 118 -6.96 9.77 -17.19
C GLU A 118 -6.67 8.31 -17.58
N SER A 119 -6.03 7.53 -16.70
CA SER A 119 -5.66 6.13 -16.96
C SER A 119 -6.73 5.14 -16.47
N SER A 120 -8.00 5.54 -16.47
CA SER A 120 -9.10 4.64 -16.18
C SER A 120 -9.26 3.65 -17.32
N ILE A 121 -9.44 2.37 -17.01
CA ILE A 121 -9.66 1.31 -17.99
C ILE A 121 -10.92 0.56 -17.61
N SER A 122 -11.91 0.57 -18.51
CA SER A 122 -13.08 -0.27 -18.35
C SER A 122 -12.72 -1.75 -18.46
N ILE A 123 -13.56 -2.64 -17.96
CA ILE A 123 -13.47 -4.09 -18.15
C ILE A 123 -13.22 -4.42 -19.64
N GLY A 124 -12.18 -5.21 -19.92
CA GLY A 124 -11.77 -5.60 -21.27
C GLY A 124 -11.28 -4.45 -22.16
N GLY A 125 -11.09 -3.26 -21.59
CA GLY A 125 -10.56 -2.09 -22.29
C GLY A 125 -9.04 -2.07 -22.30
N ALA A 126 -8.48 -1.13 -23.07
CA ALA A 126 -7.06 -0.82 -23.07
C ALA A 126 -6.85 0.69 -23.03
N VAL A 127 -5.73 1.12 -22.46
CA VAL A 127 -5.33 2.53 -22.42
C VAL A 127 -3.87 2.67 -22.82
N LYS A 128 -3.59 3.66 -23.67
CA LYS A 128 -2.24 4.10 -24.02
C LYS A 128 -1.95 5.41 -23.32
N LYS A 129 -0.84 5.51 -22.58
CA LYS A 129 -0.47 6.71 -21.82
C LYS A 129 1.01 7.06 -21.99
N THR A 130 1.26 8.36 -21.97
CA THR A 130 2.60 8.95 -21.95
C THR A 130 2.77 9.69 -20.64
N VAL A 131 3.84 9.39 -19.91
CA VAL A 131 4.13 9.97 -18.60
C VAL A 131 5.48 10.66 -18.63
N ALA A 132 5.51 11.94 -18.26
CA ALA A 132 6.75 12.71 -18.19
C ALA A 132 7.72 12.12 -17.16
N TYR A 133 9.01 12.09 -17.52
CA TYR A 133 10.08 11.54 -16.71
C TYR A 133 11.36 12.36 -16.84
N ASN A 134 11.90 12.83 -15.72
CA ASN A 134 13.11 13.65 -15.70
C ASN A 134 14.36 12.79 -15.47
N PHE A 135 15.11 12.50 -16.53
CA PHE A 135 16.36 11.73 -16.49
C PHE A 135 17.49 12.43 -15.72
N ASN A 136 17.46 13.76 -15.60
CA ASN A 136 18.46 14.47 -14.80
C ASN A 136 18.29 14.21 -13.30
N LEU A 137 17.04 14.16 -12.84
CA LEU A 137 16.71 13.92 -11.43
C LEU A 137 16.80 12.44 -11.08
N PHE A 138 16.06 11.59 -11.80
CA PHE A 138 15.86 10.19 -11.42
C PHE A 138 16.91 9.24 -12.05
N GLY A 139 17.60 9.66 -13.11
CA GLY A 139 18.61 8.87 -13.80
C GLY A 139 18.03 7.84 -14.78
N LYS A 140 18.84 6.85 -15.18
CA LYS A 140 18.43 5.79 -16.12
C LYS A 140 17.38 4.89 -15.48
N ILE A 141 16.35 4.55 -16.25
CA ILE A 141 15.27 3.64 -15.81
C ILE A 141 15.85 2.24 -15.61
N ARG A 142 15.60 1.64 -14.44
CA ARG A 142 15.97 0.25 -14.15
C ARG A 142 14.75 -0.66 -14.15
N GLN A 143 13.68 -0.19 -13.51
CA GLN A 143 12.44 -0.94 -13.36
C GLN A 143 11.25 0.01 -13.38
N VAL A 144 10.15 -0.42 -13.98
CA VAL A 144 8.84 0.25 -13.94
C VAL A 144 7.85 -0.70 -13.27
N LYS A 145 7.13 -0.21 -12.27
CA LYS A 145 6.06 -0.92 -11.58
C LYS A 145 4.74 -0.18 -11.82
N LEU A 146 3.76 -0.87 -12.39
CA LEU A 146 2.41 -0.35 -12.63
C LEU A 146 1.46 -1.02 -11.64
N THR A 147 0.92 -0.24 -10.71
CA THR A 147 -0.05 -0.71 -9.71
C THR A 147 -1.45 -0.24 -10.10
N PRO A 148 -2.44 -1.13 -10.27
CA PRO A 148 -3.81 -0.72 -10.50
C PRO A 148 -4.43 -0.14 -9.23
N ARG A 149 -5.31 0.85 -9.41
CA ARG A 149 -6.08 1.48 -8.36
C ARG A 149 -7.56 1.28 -8.62
N LEU A 150 -8.29 0.79 -7.63
CA LEU A 150 -9.70 0.44 -7.74
C LEU A 150 -10.56 1.37 -6.90
N GLU A 151 -11.75 1.69 -7.41
CA GLU A 151 -12.80 2.38 -6.68
C GLU A 151 -13.99 1.42 -6.58
N LEU A 152 -14.12 0.74 -5.44
CA LEU A 152 -15.15 -0.29 -5.25
C LEU A 152 -16.53 0.32 -5.02
N PHE A 153 -16.58 1.45 -4.32
CA PHE A 153 -17.81 2.16 -3.98
C PHE A 153 -17.63 3.67 -4.17
N PRO A 154 -18.65 4.35 -4.73
CA PRO A 154 -18.57 5.79 -4.96
C PRO A 154 -18.47 6.54 -3.63
N GLY A 155 -17.44 7.37 -3.50
CA GLY A 155 -17.20 8.18 -2.30
C GLY A 155 -16.35 7.51 -1.22
N GLU A 156 -15.93 6.26 -1.42
CA GLU A 156 -14.90 5.63 -0.58
C GLU A 156 -13.49 5.96 -1.07
N SER A 157 -12.51 5.80 -0.19
CA SER A 157 -11.11 5.95 -0.58
C SER A 157 -10.72 4.79 -1.50
N PRO A 158 -10.20 5.07 -2.70
CA PRO A 158 -9.80 4.02 -3.63
C PRO A 158 -8.59 3.24 -3.09
N ILE A 159 -8.55 1.96 -3.44
CA ILE A 159 -7.59 0.97 -2.94
C ILE A 159 -6.49 0.76 -4.00
N LEU A 160 -5.25 0.55 -3.56
CA LEU A 160 -4.11 0.23 -4.42
C LEU A 160 -3.79 -1.26 -4.31
N CYS A 161 -3.66 -1.93 -5.45
CA CYS A 161 -3.44 -3.38 -5.50
C CYS A 161 -1.97 -3.70 -5.77
N ASP A 162 -1.09 -3.48 -4.79
CA ASP A 162 0.36 -3.62 -4.96
C ASP A 162 0.81 -5.07 -5.26
N GLU A 163 0.01 -6.06 -4.86
CA GLU A 163 0.23 -7.47 -5.16
C GLU A 163 -0.17 -7.87 -6.59
N GLN A 164 -0.97 -7.05 -7.27
CA GLN A 164 -1.36 -7.22 -8.68
C GLN A 164 -0.58 -6.28 -9.60
N SER A 165 0.54 -5.75 -9.12
CA SER A 165 1.35 -4.83 -9.90
C SER A 165 2.13 -5.56 -10.99
N ILE A 166 2.25 -4.95 -12.15
CA ILE A 166 3.14 -5.42 -13.22
C ILE A 166 4.52 -4.80 -12.99
N GLU A 167 5.55 -5.64 -12.93
CA GLU A 167 6.94 -5.22 -12.77
C GLU A 167 7.72 -5.53 -14.04
N LEU A 168 8.25 -4.47 -14.66
CA LEU A 168 8.92 -4.53 -15.94
C LEU A 168 10.36 -4.04 -15.79
N GLU A 169 11.30 -4.82 -16.30
CA GLU A 169 12.72 -4.50 -16.31
C GLU A 169 13.21 -4.32 -17.75
N ASN A 170 14.37 -3.69 -17.92
CA ASN A 170 15.01 -3.53 -19.24
C ASN A 170 14.12 -2.84 -20.29
N ILE A 171 13.38 -1.81 -19.86
CA ILE A 171 12.50 -1.03 -20.74
C ILE A 171 13.30 -0.50 -21.94
N PRO A 172 12.87 -0.74 -23.19
CA PRO A 172 13.57 -0.26 -24.38
C PRO A 172 13.31 1.23 -24.67
N GLU A 173 14.16 1.83 -25.51
CA GLU A 173 13.90 3.16 -26.07
C GLU A 173 12.80 3.07 -27.14
N CYS A 174 11.90 4.05 -27.21
CA CYS A 174 10.85 4.11 -28.22
C CYS A 174 11.48 4.25 -29.61
N ARG A 175 11.01 3.45 -30.57
CA ARG A 175 11.48 3.46 -31.96
C ARG A 175 10.61 4.32 -32.86
#